data_AF-A0A424Q8A9-F1
#
_entry.id   AF-A0A424Q8A9-F1
#
_cell.length_a   1.000
_cell.length_b   1.000
_cell.length_c   1.000
_cell.angle_alpha   90.00
_cell.angle_beta   90.00
_cell.angle_gamma   90.00
#
_symmetry.space_group_name_H-M   'P 1'
#
loop_
_entity.id
_entity.type
_entity.pdbx_description
1 polymer ?
#
loop_
_entity_poly.entity_id
_entity_poly.type
_entity_poly.pdbx_seq_one_letter_code
_entity_poly.pdbx_strand_id
1 'polypeptide(L)'
;MTFLVRVRTTLVLLVVLFLATRVTITLLSPHPVYVDDPVACASDSANCARLSIDDPHRMDQSPLIVAAGAEDAFWDTVDAWAANTSRLTLLHQTADFRHYAAATPVWGFVDDVTISLDRITGEVVMQSESRLGLSDLGVNPERLDDLYAAVA
;
A
#
# COMPACT_ATOMS: atom_id res chain seq x y z
N MET A 1 29.00 37.80 -0.29
CA MET A 1 28.17 36.95 0.61
C MET A 1 29.09 36.07 1.41
N THR A 2 29.05 36.14 2.74
CA THR A 2 29.84 35.27 3.63
C THR A 2 29.45 33.80 3.38
N PHE A 3 30.39 32.87 3.57
CA PHE A 3 30.17 31.43 3.40
C PHE A 3 28.90 30.96 4.14
N LEU A 4 28.68 31.46 5.36
CA LEU A 4 27.50 31.20 6.16
C LEU A 4 26.18 31.59 5.48
N VAL A 5 26.16 32.73 4.77
CA VAL A 5 24.97 33.21 4.06
C VAL A 5 24.66 32.32 2.85
N ARG A 6 25.69 31.84 2.13
CA ARG A 6 25.50 30.91 1.01
C ARG A 6 24.92 29.57 1.49
N VAL A 7 25.47 29.00 2.55
CA VAL A 7 24.98 27.74 3.14
C VAL A 7 23.52 27.89 3.58
N ARG A 8 23.17 28.99 4.27
CA ARG A 8 21.79 29.24 4.69
C ARG A 8 20.83 29.35 3.50
N THR A 9 21.19 30.11 2.48
CA THR A 9 20.35 30.27 1.29
C THR A 9 20.17 28.94 0.56
N THR A 10 21.23 28.15 0.38
CA THR A 10 21.13 26.82 -0.22
C THR A 10 20.21 25.90 0.57
N LEU A 11 20.33 25.87 1.90
CA LEU A 11 19.45 25.05 2.74
C LEU A 11 17.98 25.47 2.61
N VAL A 12 17.70 26.78 2.62
CA VAL A 12 16.33 27.28 2.44
C VAL A 12 15.77 26.87 1.08
N LEU A 13 16.55 26.96 0.00
CA LEU A 13 16.11 26.52 -1.33
C LEU A 13 15.82 25.01 -1.38
N LEU A 14 16.64 24.18 -0.73
CA LEU A 14 16.39 22.74 -0.65
C LEU A 14 15.12 22.41 0.12
N VAL A 15 14.86 23.11 1.23
CA VAL A 15 13.61 22.95 2.01
C VAL A 15 12.40 23.38 1.20
N VAL A 16 12.47 24.52 0.51
CA VAL A 16 11.37 24.99 -0.36
C VAL A 16 11.11 24.00 -1.48
N LEU A 17 12.15 23.49 -2.14
CA LEU A 17 12.02 22.48 -3.18
C LEU A 17 11.38 21.20 -2.64
N PHE A 18 11.85 20.70 -1.50
CA PHE A 18 11.29 19.52 -0.85
C PHE A 18 9.79 19.68 -0.56
N LEU A 19 9.40 20.81 0.06
CA LEU A 19 8.00 21.10 0.37
C LEU A 19 7.16 21.25 -0.89
N ALA A 20 7.67 21.92 -1.93
CA ALA A 20 6.99 22.05 -3.21
C ALA A 20 6.74 20.67 -3.85
N THR A 21 7.76 19.80 -3.88
CA THR A 21 7.61 18.43 -4.39
C THR A 21 6.55 17.65 -3.62
N ARG A 22 6.54 17.73 -2.28
CA ARG A 22 5.54 17.06 -1.45
C ARG A 22 4.11 17.55 -1.74
N VAL A 23 3.93 18.85 -1.87
CA VAL A 23 2.64 19.45 -2.23
C VAL A 23 2.21 18.96 -3.61
N THR A 24 3.12 18.94 -4.59
CA THR A 24 2.84 18.43 -5.93
C THR A 24 2.42 16.96 -5.91
N ILE A 25 3.13 16.08 -5.20
CA ILE A 25 2.76 14.65 -5.05
C ILE A 25 1.33 14.53 -4.50
N THR A 26 1.03 15.30 -3.45
CA THR A 26 -0.29 15.25 -2.78
C THR A 26 -1.41 15.73 -3.70
N LEU A 27 -1.19 16.81 -4.44
CA LEU A 27 -2.20 17.40 -5.34
C LEU A 27 -2.45 16.55 -6.59
N LEU A 28 -1.41 15.88 -7.10
CA LEU A 28 -1.52 15.04 -8.30
C LEU A 28 -1.97 13.61 -7.98
N SER A 29 -1.88 13.18 -6.72
CA SER A 29 -2.28 11.82 -6.34
C SER A 29 -3.78 11.67 -6.53
N PRO A 30 -4.26 10.66 -7.26
CA PRO A 30 -5.67 10.33 -7.27
C PRO A 30 -6.11 9.85 -5.86
N HIS A 31 -7.42 9.82 -5.65
CA HIS A 31 -8.04 9.37 -4.39
C HIS A 31 -9.16 8.37 -4.67
N PRO A 32 -8.84 7.21 -5.29
CA PRO A 32 -9.84 6.19 -5.52
C PRO A 32 -10.35 5.63 -4.18
N VAL A 33 -11.57 5.11 -4.21
CA VAL A 33 -12.14 4.26 -3.16
C VAL A 33 -12.59 3.00 -3.87
N TYR A 34 -11.92 1.88 -3.59
CA TYR A 34 -12.28 0.59 -4.16
C TYR A 34 -13.37 -0.05 -3.31
N VAL A 35 -14.32 -0.72 -3.96
CA VAL A 35 -15.42 -1.46 -3.32
C VAL A 35 -15.32 -2.98 -3.53
N ASP A 36 -14.41 -3.36 -4.41
CA ASP A 36 -14.06 -4.70 -4.86
C ASP A 36 -12.58 -4.72 -5.28
N ASP A 37 -12.09 -5.89 -5.68
CA ASP A 37 -10.70 -6.03 -6.11
C ASP A 37 -10.38 -5.13 -7.30
N PRO A 38 -9.29 -4.34 -7.22
CA PRO A 38 -8.82 -3.57 -8.35
C PRO A 38 -8.39 -4.52 -9.48
N VAL A 39 -8.21 -3.94 -10.67
CA VAL A 39 -7.60 -4.66 -11.79
C VAL A 39 -6.25 -5.22 -11.36
N ALA A 40 -5.99 -6.46 -11.76
CA ALA A 40 -4.71 -7.12 -11.55
C ALA A 40 -3.53 -6.25 -12.01
N CYS A 41 -2.37 -6.42 -11.36
CA CYS A 41 -1.15 -5.72 -11.72
C CYS A 41 -0.81 -5.98 -13.19
N ALA A 42 -0.40 -4.94 -13.92
CA ALA A 42 0.22 -5.14 -15.22
C ALA A 42 1.51 -5.98 -15.05
N SER A 43 1.79 -6.87 -16.01
CA SER A 43 2.89 -7.85 -15.90
C SER A 43 4.29 -7.23 -15.81
N ASP A 44 4.46 -5.99 -16.26
CA ASP A 44 5.70 -5.21 -16.19
C ASP A 44 5.66 -4.12 -15.10
N SER A 45 4.62 -4.08 -14.27
CA SER A 45 4.47 -3.08 -13.21
C SER A 45 5.55 -3.22 -12.14
N ALA A 46 6.25 -2.13 -11.85
CA ALA A 46 7.20 -2.02 -10.74
C ALA A 46 6.66 -1.21 -9.56
N ASN A 47 5.39 -0.81 -9.60
CA ASN A 47 4.68 -0.05 -8.57
C ASN A 47 3.44 -0.79 -8.03
N CYS A 48 3.22 -2.04 -8.43
CA CYS A 48 2.14 -2.90 -7.97
C CYS A 48 2.74 -4.20 -7.45
N ALA A 49 2.15 -4.78 -6.41
CA ALA A 49 2.40 -6.13 -5.93
C ALA A 49 1.06 -6.79 -5.63
N ARG A 50 0.94 -8.09 -5.92
CA ARG A 50 -0.30 -8.86 -5.75
C ARG A 50 0.01 -10.28 -5.33
N LEU A 51 -0.81 -10.82 -4.44
CA LEU A 51 -0.85 -12.23 -4.11
C LEU A 51 -2.27 -12.75 -4.32
N SER A 52 -2.40 -13.75 -5.19
CA SER A 52 -3.62 -14.50 -5.47
C SER A 52 -3.23 -15.91 -5.96
N ILE A 53 -4.19 -16.83 -6.10
CA ILE A 53 -3.89 -18.20 -6.53
C ILE A 53 -3.29 -18.25 -7.94
N ASP A 54 -3.90 -17.53 -8.88
CA ASP A 54 -3.58 -17.66 -10.31
C ASP A 54 -2.73 -16.50 -10.87
N ASP A 55 -2.56 -15.42 -10.10
CA ASP A 55 -1.89 -14.19 -10.55
C ASP A 55 -1.07 -13.54 -9.43
N PRO A 56 0.00 -14.19 -8.93
CA PRO A 56 0.96 -13.54 -8.07
C PRO A 56 1.86 -12.60 -8.88
N HIS A 57 2.07 -11.39 -8.38
CA HIS A 57 2.95 -10.39 -8.98
C HIS A 57 3.87 -9.78 -7.94
N ARG A 58 5.18 -9.94 -8.13
CA ARG A 58 6.24 -9.45 -7.22
C ARG A 58 6.12 -9.95 -5.77
N MET A 59 5.50 -11.10 -5.57
CA MET A 59 5.37 -11.80 -4.29
C MET A 59 5.91 -13.22 -4.45
N ASP A 60 6.73 -13.67 -3.49
CA ASP A 60 7.29 -15.04 -3.48
C ASP A 60 6.53 -15.99 -2.53
N GLN A 61 5.49 -15.50 -1.85
CA GLN A 61 4.69 -16.26 -0.89
C GLN A 61 3.71 -17.22 -1.60
N SER A 62 3.29 -18.26 -0.88
CA SER A 62 2.20 -19.12 -1.34
C SER A 62 0.84 -18.46 -1.13
N PRO A 63 -0.15 -18.68 -2.03
CA PRO A 63 -1.51 -18.16 -1.85
C PRO A 63 -2.10 -18.54 -0.49
N LEU A 64 -2.90 -17.63 0.07
CA LEU A 64 -3.50 -17.81 1.39
C LEU A 64 -4.94 -18.31 1.26
N ILE A 65 -5.26 -19.38 2.00
CA ILE A 65 -6.60 -19.96 2.11
C ILE A 65 -7.05 -19.91 3.57
N VAL A 66 -8.12 -19.20 3.85
CA VAL A 66 -8.77 -19.17 5.16
C VAL A 66 -9.72 -20.35 5.27
N ALA A 67 -9.57 -21.13 6.34
CA ALA A 67 -10.46 -22.25 6.61
C ALA A 67 -11.87 -21.76 6.97
N ALA A 68 -12.89 -22.52 6.54
CA ALA A 68 -14.29 -22.22 6.87
C ALA A 68 -14.49 -22.07 8.39
N GLY A 69 -15.09 -20.96 8.81
CA GLY A 69 -15.31 -20.60 10.22
C GLY A 69 -14.16 -19.82 10.87
N ALA A 70 -13.06 -19.56 10.16
CA ALA A 70 -11.95 -18.74 10.63
C ALA A 70 -11.94 -17.31 10.05
N GLU A 71 -12.97 -16.93 9.29
CA GLU A 71 -13.05 -15.66 8.56
C GLU A 71 -13.04 -14.44 9.50
N ASP A 72 -13.77 -14.51 10.61
CA ASP A 72 -13.80 -13.42 11.59
C ASP A 72 -12.43 -13.23 12.26
N ALA A 73 -11.74 -14.34 12.59
CA ALA A 73 -10.40 -14.29 13.17
C ALA A 73 -9.35 -13.76 12.18
N PHE A 74 -9.50 -14.08 10.89
CA PHE A 74 -8.69 -13.51 9.83
C PHE A 74 -8.85 -11.98 9.76
N TRP A 75 -10.10 -11.48 9.74
CA TRP A 75 -10.34 -10.04 9.68
C TRP A 75 -9.89 -9.31 10.95
N ASP A 76 -10.06 -9.89 12.13
CA ASP A 76 -9.52 -9.34 13.38
C ASP A 76 -8.00 -9.18 13.30
N THR A 77 -7.31 -10.13 12.67
CA THR A 77 -5.85 -10.10 12.48
C THR A 77 -5.43 -9.04 11.46
N VAL A 78 -6.16 -8.90 10.35
CA VAL A 78 -5.95 -7.83 9.36
C VAL A 78 -6.15 -6.46 10.00
N ASP A 79 -7.21 -6.27 10.78
CA ASP A 79 -7.50 -5.00 11.44
C ASP A 79 -6.46 -4.68 12.53
N ALA A 80 -5.95 -5.69 13.25
CA ALA A 80 -4.85 -5.53 14.19
C ALA A 80 -3.52 -5.18 13.49
N TRP A 81 -3.19 -5.82 12.37
CA TRP A 81 -2.05 -5.46 11.54
C TRP A 81 -2.16 -4.02 11.03
N ALA A 82 -3.35 -3.64 10.55
CA ALA A 82 -3.62 -2.31 10.04
C ALA A 82 -3.43 -1.23 11.13
N ALA A 83 -3.91 -1.49 12.35
CA ALA A 83 -3.75 -0.59 13.49
C ALA A 83 -2.28 -0.40 13.93
N ASN A 84 -1.43 -1.41 13.72
CA ASN A 84 -0.01 -1.36 14.03
C ASN A 84 0.85 -0.86 12.86
N THR A 85 0.27 -0.74 11.66
CA THR A 85 0.97 -0.25 10.47
C THR A 85 0.92 1.27 10.39
N SER A 86 2.09 1.91 10.44
CA SER A 86 2.15 3.37 10.44
C SER A 86 1.60 3.97 9.14
N ARG A 87 0.80 5.04 9.26
CA ARG A 87 0.26 5.81 8.12
C ARG A 87 -0.64 5.00 7.18
N LEU A 88 -1.32 4.00 7.71
CA LEU A 88 -2.40 3.30 7.04
C LEU A 88 -3.75 3.94 7.42
N THR A 89 -4.62 4.16 6.44
CA THR A 89 -5.96 4.74 6.63
C THR A 89 -6.99 3.87 5.96
N LEU A 90 -7.97 3.38 6.72
CA LEU A 90 -9.09 2.62 6.15
C LEU A 90 -9.98 3.56 5.32
N LEU A 91 -10.21 3.21 4.06
CA LEU A 91 -11.05 3.98 3.13
C LEU A 91 -12.40 3.30 2.86
N HIS A 92 -12.41 1.97 2.80
CA HIS A 92 -13.63 1.20 2.60
C HIS A 92 -13.54 -0.18 3.24
N GLN A 93 -14.68 -0.68 3.73
CA GLN A 93 -14.79 -2.03 4.27
C GLN A 93 -16.18 -2.62 4.05
N THR A 94 -16.22 -3.93 3.81
CA THR A 94 -17.43 -4.75 3.79
C THR A 94 -17.23 -5.97 4.70
N ALA A 95 -18.07 -7.00 4.62
CA ALA A 95 -17.80 -8.25 5.34
C ALA A 95 -16.57 -9.00 4.76
N ASP A 96 -16.24 -8.75 3.49
CA ASP A 96 -15.33 -9.59 2.69
C ASP A 96 -14.22 -8.81 2.01
N PHE A 97 -14.12 -7.52 2.33
CA PHE A 97 -13.18 -6.63 1.69
C PHE A 97 -12.71 -5.52 2.64
N ARG A 98 -11.44 -5.14 2.48
CA ARG A 98 -10.85 -3.96 3.08
C ARG A 98 -10.03 -3.22 2.03
N HIS A 99 -10.18 -1.90 2.00
CA HIS A 99 -9.33 -1.00 1.23
C HIS A 99 -8.73 0.06 2.15
N TYR A 100 -7.41 0.14 2.16
CA TYR A 100 -6.62 1.10 2.89
C TYR A 100 -5.79 1.98 1.94
N ALA A 101 -5.48 3.20 2.39
CA ALA A 101 -4.43 4.03 1.83
C ALA A 101 -3.21 4.04 2.76
N ALA A 102 -2.03 3.72 2.23
CA ALA A 102 -0.76 3.71 2.95
C ALA A 102 0.13 4.87 2.47
N ALA A 103 0.48 5.80 3.35
CA ALA A 103 1.39 6.89 3.00
C ALA A 103 2.86 6.57 3.34
N THR A 104 3.73 6.65 2.35
CA THR A 104 5.18 6.48 2.51
C THR A 104 5.80 7.58 3.37
N PRO A 105 6.83 7.27 4.18
CA PRO A 105 7.54 8.30 4.93
C PRO A 105 8.28 9.26 4.00
N VAL A 106 8.67 10.43 4.53
CA VAL A 106 9.43 11.48 3.84
C VAL A 106 8.69 12.14 2.68
N TRP A 107 8.37 11.43 1.60
CA TRP A 107 7.76 11.97 0.37
C TRP A 107 6.23 11.91 0.36
N GLY A 108 5.64 10.93 1.03
CA GLY A 108 4.19 10.73 1.12
C GLY A 108 3.51 10.40 -0.20
N PHE A 109 4.17 9.60 -1.03
CA PHE A 109 3.44 8.80 -2.00
C PHE A 109 2.44 7.93 -1.27
N VAL A 110 1.25 7.80 -1.84
CA VAL A 110 0.16 7.01 -1.30
C VAL A 110 0.02 5.77 -2.17
N ASP A 111 -0.01 4.62 -1.52
CA ASP A 111 -0.30 3.33 -2.12
C ASP A 111 -1.69 2.87 -1.64
N ASP A 112 -2.46 2.24 -2.50
CA ASP A 112 -3.70 1.57 -2.13
C ASP A 112 -3.40 0.12 -1.77
N VAL A 113 -3.93 -0.34 -0.64
CA VAL A 113 -3.81 -1.73 -0.16
C VAL A 113 -5.21 -2.31 -0.08
N THR A 114 -5.46 -3.37 -0.82
CA THR A 114 -6.74 -4.07 -0.87
C THR A 114 -6.57 -5.51 -0.44
N ILE A 115 -7.52 -5.98 0.36
CA ILE A 115 -7.63 -7.37 0.80
C ILE A 115 -9.07 -7.80 0.53
N SER A 116 -9.26 -8.89 -0.20
CA SER A 116 -10.55 -9.56 -0.34
C SER A 116 -10.46 -11.00 0.17
N LEU A 117 -11.60 -11.51 0.65
CA LEU A 117 -11.77 -12.90 1.07
C LEU A 117 -12.99 -13.47 0.37
N ASP A 118 -12.79 -14.48 -0.47
CA ASP A 118 -13.88 -15.27 -1.02
C ASP A 118 -14.40 -16.25 0.05
N ARG A 119 -15.63 -16.05 0.53
CA ARG A 119 -16.24 -16.92 1.56
C ARG A 119 -16.57 -18.34 1.09
N ILE A 120 -16.59 -18.59 -0.22
CA ILE A 120 -16.88 -19.92 -0.79
C ILE A 120 -15.59 -20.74 -0.87
N THR A 121 -14.52 -20.14 -1.39
CA THR A 121 -13.25 -20.84 -1.62
C THR A 121 -12.27 -20.69 -0.46
N GLY A 122 -12.44 -19.65 0.37
CA GLY A 122 -11.49 -19.23 1.39
C GLY A 122 -10.29 -18.46 0.81
N GLU A 123 -10.26 -18.20 -0.50
CA GLU A 123 -9.14 -17.49 -1.14
C GLU A 123 -9.04 -16.06 -0.62
N VAL A 124 -7.83 -15.68 -0.22
CA VAL A 124 -7.48 -14.30 0.08
C VAL A 124 -6.69 -13.72 -1.08
N VAL A 125 -7.18 -12.62 -1.63
CA VAL A 125 -6.45 -11.80 -2.59
C VAL A 125 -5.94 -10.56 -1.87
N MET A 126 -4.66 -10.27 -2.03
CA MET A 126 -4.05 -9.04 -1.52
C MET A 126 -3.35 -8.29 -2.65
N GLN A 127 -3.56 -6.99 -2.74
CA GLN A 127 -2.88 -6.13 -3.71
C GLN A 127 -2.47 -4.82 -3.06
N SER A 128 -1.25 -4.37 -3.34
CA SER A 128 -0.72 -3.07 -2.92
C SER A 128 -0.16 -2.34 -4.15
N GLU A 129 -0.67 -1.14 -4.44
CA GLU A 129 -0.34 -0.41 -5.67
C GLU A 129 -0.18 1.09 -5.44
N SER A 130 0.89 1.68 -5.97
CA SER A 130 1.11 3.12 -5.87
C SER A 130 0.17 3.90 -6.77
N ARG A 131 -0.49 4.91 -6.19
CA ARG A 131 -1.39 5.83 -6.93
C ARG A 131 -0.69 6.68 -8.00
N LEU A 132 0.62 6.86 -7.82
CA LEU A 132 1.49 7.61 -8.71
C LEU A 132 2.87 6.99 -8.74
N GLY A 133 3.55 7.15 -9.87
CA GLY A 133 4.93 6.72 -10.06
C GLY A 133 5.03 5.39 -10.82
N LEU A 134 6.19 5.16 -11.42
CA LEU A 134 6.46 3.95 -12.19
C LEU A 134 7.05 2.82 -11.33
N SER A 135 7.59 3.16 -10.15
CA SER A 135 8.16 2.21 -9.22
C SER A 135 7.91 2.62 -7.77
N ASP A 136 7.70 1.63 -6.93
CA ASP A 136 7.54 1.75 -5.48
C ASP A 136 8.84 1.48 -4.69
N LEU A 137 9.95 1.22 -5.38
CA LEU A 137 11.24 0.84 -4.78
C LEU A 137 11.19 -0.38 -3.83
N GLY A 138 10.22 -1.27 -4.02
CA GLY A 138 10.02 -2.47 -3.19
C GLY A 138 9.04 -2.29 -2.03
N VAL A 139 8.49 -1.10 -1.83
CA VAL A 139 7.63 -0.81 -0.67
C VAL A 139 6.31 -1.60 -0.68
N ASN A 140 5.67 -1.79 -1.85
CA ASN A 140 4.43 -2.55 -1.93
C ASN A 140 4.59 -4.05 -1.65
N PRO A 141 5.56 -4.77 -2.24
CA PRO A 141 5.77 -6.17 -1.88
C PRO A 141 6.19 -6.34 -0.41
N GLU A 142 7.08 -5.47 0.12
CA GLU A 142 7.45 -5.49 1.55
C GLU A 142 6.22 -5.35 2.46
N ARG A 143 5.28 -4.45 2.10
CA ARG A 143 4.04 -4.27 2.85
C ARG A 143 3.14 -5.50 2.81
N LEU A 144 3.04 -6.16 1.66
CA LEU A 144 2.24 -7.37 1.53
C LEU A 144 2.90 -8.55 2.24
N ASP A 145 4.23 -8.64 2.28
CA ASP A 145 4.96 -9.64 3.07
C ASP A 145 4.73 -9.42 4.58
N ASP A 146 4.75 -8.17 5.05
CA ASP A 146 4.43 -7.82 6.45
C ASP A 146 3.00 -8.22 6.81
N LEU A 147 2.03 -7.96 5.92
CA LEU A 147 0.64 -8.39 6.09
C LEU A 147 0.54 -9.92 6.09
N TYR A 148 1.16 -10.59 5.11
CA TYR A 148 1.17 -12.03 5.00
C TYR A 148 1.70 -12.69 6.27
N ALA A 149 2.82 -12.19 6.82
CA ALA A 149 3.39 -12.70 8.07
C ALA A 149 2.46 -12.57 9.29
N ALA A 150 1.49 -11.65 9.24
CA ALA A 150 0.48 -11.51 10.29
C ALA A 150 -0.68 -12.52 10.14
N VAL A 151 -1.07 -12.86 8.90
CA VAL A 151 -2.31 -13.62 8.62
C VAL A 151 -2.11 -15.07 8.18
N ALA A 152 -0.88 -15.48 7.84
CA ALA A 152 -0.54 -16.83 7.36
C ALA A 152 -0.40 -17.88 8.47
#